data_AF-A0A1L5KZA8-F1
#
_entry.id   AF-A0A1L5KZA8-F1
#
_cell.length_a   1.000
_cell.length_b   1.000
_cell.length_c   1.000
_cell.angle_alpha   90.00
_cell.angle_beta   90.00
_cell.angle_gamma   90.00
#
_symmetry.space_group_name_H-M   'P 1'
#
loop_
_entity.id
_entity.type
_entity.pdbx_description
1 polymer ?
#
loop_
_entity_poly.entity_id
_entity_poly.type
_entity_poly.pdbx_seq_one_letter_code
_entity_poly.pdbx_strand_id
1 'polypeptide(L)'
;MANDRGTCDELKIYVGNYSKEFTPKCPTCQYADPITVTPDLMGQFFTSTRSQEEADALAKAYIDRMGQAFVNKNYDDTCHTKTEQPVWETIETVCKDCISQLHQRNTNTCYTDPDNQERYIAGGNNTCFWFGTASKAFTRQCADGGVGSSVTVTHNDVTDPSPSSDGKFKSCVSQADANAKALAAVNSQGQAVANSKGTCTWTGSYTGQVRKNNCADGGVGDMVSVSSSKLPGHPYTSTVSLADANKKAENAVRGSDGQAYANKNGGCTWTYVASRDFYRNNCAGSGVGQRITVTSTQVNGGTPITSKVSLA
;
A
#
# COMPACT_ATOMS: atom_id res chain seq x y z
N MET A 1 -56.45 -79.85 -84.79
CA MET A 1 -57.24 -79.18 -83.75
C MET A 1 -56.45 -79.21 -82.45
N ALA A 2 -55.45 -78.33 -82.32
CA ALA A 2 -54.67 -78.13 -81.09
C ALA A 2 -54.88 -76.70 -80.57
N ASN A 3 -55.99 -76.10 -81.00
CA ASN A 3 -56.36 -74.71 -80.77
C ASN A 3 -57.41 -74.61 -79.65
N ASP A 4 -57.87 -75.76 -79.13
CA ASP A 4 -58.98 -75.86 -78.16
C ASP A 4 -58.49 -76.26 -76.75
N ARG A 5 -57.23 -75.95 -76.40
CA ARG A 5 -56.64 -76.24 -75.06
C ARG A 5 -55.91 -75.05 -74.42
N GLY A 6 -55.98 -73.85 -74.98
CA GLY A 6 -55.42 -72.64 -74.37
C GLY A 6 -56.52 -71.75 -73.81
N THR A 7 -56.42 -71.36 -72.55
CA THR A 7 -57.19 -70.22 -72.02
C THR A 7 -56.44 -68.94 -72.36
N CYS A 8 -57.15 -67.97 -72.96
CA CYS A 8 -56.69 -66.58 -73.03
C CYS A 8 -57.13 -65.89 -71.75
N ASP A 9 -56.48 -66.22 -70.63
CA ASP A 9 -56.58 -65.38 -69.44
C ASP A 9 -55.66 -64.17 -69.65
N GLU A 10 -56.17 -62.97 -69.37
CA GLU A 10 -55.36 -61.75 -69.38
C GLU A 10 -54.11 -61.98 -68.53
N LEU A 11 -52.94 -61.85 -69.15
CA LEU A 11 -51.65 -61.92 -68.46
C LEU A 11 -51.59 -60.75 -67.47
N LYS A 12 -51.98 -61.01 -66.22
CA LYS A 12 -51.95 -60.01 -65.16
C LYS A 12 -50.51 -59.79 -64.74
N ILE A 13 -49.95 -58.67 -65.20
CA ILE A 13 -48.61 -58.21 -64.83
C ILE A 13 -48.76 -57.37 -63.55
N TYR A 14 -48.16 -57.84 -62.47
CA TYR A 14 -48.04 -57.10 -61.22
C TYR A 14 -46.78 -56.24 -61.26
N VAL A 15 -46.87 -54.98 -60.86
CA VAL A 15 -45.74 -54.04 -60.77
C VAL A 15 -45.43 -53.82 -59.30
N GLY A 16 -44.17 -54.05 -58.91
CA GLY A 16 -43.72 -53.95 -57.53
C GLY A 16 -43.75 -52.51 -57.02
N ASN A 17 -44.43 -52.30 -55.90
CA ASN A 17 -44.55 -51.02 -55.23
C ASN A 17 -43.86 -51.10 -53.87
N TYR A 18 -42.71 -50.46 -53.75
CA TYR A 18 -41.99 -50.34 -52.49
C TYR A 18 -41.28 -49.00 -52.43
N SER A 19 -41.28 -48.36 -51.27
CA SER A 19 -40.54 -47.12 -51.05
C SER A 19 -39.78 -47.21 -49.74
N LYS A 20 -38.61 -46.60 -49.68
CA LYS A 20 -37.85 -46.47 -48.44
C LYS A 20 -37.08 -45.17 -48.41
N GLU A 21 -37.04 -44.53 -47.25
CA GLU A 21 -36.24 -43.34 -47.05
C GLU A 21 -34.76 -43.68 -46.85
N PHE A 22 -33.90 -42.93 -47.51
CA PHE A 22 -32.47 -42.94 -47.30
C PHE A 22 -31.98 -41.51 -47.14
N THR A 23 -31.12 -41.28 -46.15
CA THR A 23 -30.48 -39.98 -45.95
C THR A 23 -29.13 -39.97 -46.69
N PRO A 24 -28.87 -38.99 -47.57
CA PRO A 24 -27.55 -38.82 -48.17
C PRO A 24 -26.44 -38.67 -47.11
N LYS A 25 -25.27 -39.23 -47.39
CA LYS A 25 -24.08 -39.03 -46.56
C LYS A 25 -23.47 -37.66 -46.84
N CYS A 26 -23.62 -36.76 -45.89
CA CYS A 26 -23.01 -35.43 -45.97
C CYS A 26 -21.61 -35.36 -45.35
N PRO A 27 -20.77 -34.42 -45.81
CA PRO A 27 -19.54 -34.00 -45.12
C PRO A 27 -19.79 -33.58 -43.66
N THR A 28 -18.71 -33.51 -42.88
CA THR A 28 -18.74 -33.01 -41.50
C THR A 28 -19.40 -31.63 -41.45
N CYS A 29 -20.21 -31.38 -40.42
CA CYS A 29 -20.95 -30.11 -40.21
C CYS A 29 -22.08 -29.82 -41.19
N GLN A 30 -22.56 -30.85 -41.89
CA GLN A 30 -23.72 -30.77 -42.75
C GLN A 30 -24.76 -31.85 -42.42
N TYR A 31 -25.98 -31.67 -42.91
CA TYR A 31 -27.06 -32.65 -42.83
C TYR A 31 -27.86 -32.63 -44.12
N ALA A 32 -28.53 -33.73 -44.46
CA ALA A 32 -29.47 -33.78 -45.58
C ALA A 32 -30.82 -34.28 -45.08
N ASP A 33 -31.88 -33.82 -45.72
CA ASP A 33 -33.21 -34.35 -45.47
C ASP A 33 -33.35 -35.77 -46.08
N PRO A 34 -34.16 -36.65 -45.48
CA PRO A 34 -34.38 -37.99 -46.02
C PRO A 34 -35.02 -37.93 -47.40
N ILE A 35 -34.57 -38.80 -48.30
CA ILE A 35 -35.10 -38.93 -49.65
C ILE A 35 -35.87 -40.24 -49.74
N THR A 36 -37.15 -40.15 -50.07
CA THR A 36 -37.97 -41.33 -50.36
C THR A 36 -37.54 -41.91 -51.71
N VAL A 37 -36.97 -43.12 -51.69
CA VAL A 37 -36.53 -43.84 -52.90
C VAL A 37 -37.57 -44.87 -53.29
N THR A 38 -37.98 -44.81 -54.55
CA THR A 38 -38.90 -45.74 -55.23
C THR A 38 -38.23 -46.37 -56.46
N PRO A 39 -38.75 -47.47 -57.04
CA PRO A 39 -38.12 -48.14 -58.17
C PRO A 39 -38.05 -47.22 -59.39
N ASP A 40 -39.10 -46.44 -59.63
CA ASP A 40 -39.20 -45.45 -60.69
C ASP A 40 -38.19 -44.31 -60.51
N LEU A 41 -37.96 -43.84 -59.28
CA LEU A 41 -36.93 -42.84 -59.00
C LEU A 41 -35.52 -43.35 -59.35
N MET A 42 -35.29 -44.66 -59.20
CA MET A 42 -34.05 -45.34 -59.61
C MET A 42 -34.04 -45.75 -61.09
N GLY A 43 -35.10 -45.45 -61.85
CA GLY A 43 -35.24 -45.83 -63.26
C GLY A 43 -35.39 -47.34 -63.48
N GLN A 44 -35.95 -48.08 -62.52
CA GLN A 44 -36.15 -49.52 -62.55
C GLN A 44 -37.62 -49.89 -62.36
N PHE A 45 -38.08 -50.94 -63.05
CA PHE A 45 -39.41 -51.51 -62.85
C PHE A 45 -39.28 -53.00 -62.57
N PHE A 46 -39.93 -53.46 -61.50
CA PHE A 46 -39.94 -54.87 -61.12
C PHE A 46 -41.33 -55.42 -61.37
N THR A 47 -41.45 -56.40 -62.25
CA THR A 47 -42.75 -57.00 -62.61
C THR A 47 -42.77 -58.48 -62.32
N SER A 48 -43.89 -59.02 -61.86
CA SER A 48 -44.13 -60.46 -61.75
C SER A 48 -45.44 -60.83 -62.42
N THR A 49 -45.48 -61.98 -63.09
CA THR A 49 -46.72 -62.58 -63.61
C THR A 49 -47.36 -63.53 -62.59
N ARG A 50 -46.74 -63.70 -61.41
CA ARG A 50 -47.13 -64.69 -60.40
C ARG A 50 -47.93 -64.07 -59.24
N SER A 51 -47.47 -62.98 -58.65
CA SER A 51 -48.22 -62.23 -57.64
C SER A 51 -47.68 -60.81 -57.38
N GLN A 52 -48.46 -59.98 -56.68
CA GLN A 52 -48.05 -58.65 -56.25
C GLN A 52 -46.92 -58.71 -55.22
N GLU A 53 -47.01 -59.64 -54.27
CA GLU A 53 -46.02 -59.81 -53.19
C GLU A 53 -44.64 -60.16 -53.74
N GLU A 54 -44.58 -60.94 -54.83
CA GLU A 54 -43.32 -61.26 -55.48
C GLU A 54 -42.71 -60.03 -56.17
N ALA A 55 -43.52 -59.24 -56.87
CA ALA A 55 -43.06 -58.01 -57.50
C ALA A 55 -42.58 -56.98 -56.44
N ASP A 56 -43.30 -56.85 -55.33
CA ASP A 56 -42.93 -56.00 -54.20
C ASP A 56 -41.65 -56.49 -53.50
N ALA A 57 -41.47 -57.80 -53.35
CA ALA A 57 -40.26 -58.38 -52.76
C ALA A 57 -39.02 -58.12 -53.62
N LEU A 58 -39.14 -58.17 -54.95
CA LEU A 58 -38.07 -57.82 -55.88
C LEU A 58 -37.73 -56.32 -55.80
N ALA A 59 -38.74 -55.44 -55.82
CA ALA A 59 -38.56 -54.00 -55.65
C ALA A 59 -37.89 -53.66 -54.31
N LYS A 60 -38.33 -54.31 -53.23
CA LYS A 60 -37.77 -54.18 -51.88
C LYS A 60 -36.31 -54.61 -51.82
N ALA A 61 -35.97 -55.79 -52.35
CA ALA A 61 -34.60 -56.29 -52.33
C ALA A 61 -33.63 -55.37 -53.09
N TYR A 62 -34.09 -54.78 -54.20
CA TYR A 62 -33.29 -53.84 -54.97
C TYR A 62 -33.09 -52.51 -54.25
N ILE A 63 -34.17 -51.89 -53.76
CA ILE A 63 -34.11 -50.62 -53.03
C ILE A 63 -33.29 -50.77 -51.75
N ASP A 64 -33.46 -51.84 -50.98
CA ASP A 64 -32.67 -52.08 -49.77
C ASP A 64 -31.16 -52.24 -50.08
N ARG A 65 -30.81 -52.78 -51.25
CA ARG A 65 -29.42 -52.98 -51.66
C ARG A 65 -28.77 -51.73 -52.25
N MET A 66 -29.51 -50.98 -53.07
CA MET A 66 -28.95 -49.92 -53.93
C MET A 66 -29.37 -48.51 -53.50
N GLY A 67 -30.47 -48.37 -52.75
CA GLY A 67 -31.07 -47.08 -52.41
C GLY A 67 -30.11 -46.12 -51.71
N GLN A 68 -29.30 -46.60 -50.76
CA GLN A 68 -28.31 -45.76 -50.07
C GLN A 68 -27.22 -45.24 -51.04
N ALA A 69 -26.72 -46.09 -51.94
CA ALA A 69 -25.71 -45.69 -52.91
C ALA A 69 -26.28 -44.72 -53.95
N PHE A 70 -27.55 -44.91 -54.32
CA PHE A 70 -28.28 -44.01 -55.21
C PHE A 70 -28.43 -42.62 -54.59
N VAL A 71 -28.88 -42.50 -53.33
CA VAL A 71 -29.01 -41.18 -52.70
C VAL A 71 -27.66 -40.49 -52.48
N ASN A 72 -26.61 -41.24 -52.08
CA ASN A 72 -25.28 -40.67 -51.89
C ASN A 72 -24.62 -40.20 -53.20
N LYS A 73 -25.04 -40.72 -54.35
CA LYS A 73 -24.46 -40.37 -55.65
C LYS A 73 -25.19 -39.23 -56.35
N ASN A 74 -26.51 -39.15 -56.18
CA ASN A 74 -27.36 -38.25 -56.95
C ASN A 74 -27.88 -37.06 -56.15
N TYR A 75 -27.64 -37.03 -54.83
CA TYR A 75 -28.16 -36.01 -53.92
C TYR A 75 -27.11 -35.61 -52.87
N ASP A 76 -25.82 -35.75 -53.17
CA ASP A 76 -24.72 -35.30 -52.30
C ASP A 76 -24.62 -33.77 -52.22
N ASP A 77 -25.22 -33.04 -53.17
CA ASP A 77 -25.34 -31.58 -53.19
C ASP A 77 -26.51 -31.03 -52.37
N THR A 78 -27.38 -31.90 -51.84
CA THR A 78 -28.55 -31.52 -51.01
C THR A 78 -28.21 -31.26 -49.54
N CYS A 79 -26.92 -31.29 -49.20
CA CYS A 79 -26.46 -31.10 -47.84
C CYS A 79 -26.56 -29.62 -47.40
N HIS A 80 -27.25 -29.41 -46.29
CA HIS A 80 -27.39 -28.13 -45.61
C HIS A 80 -26.28 -27.94 -44.55
N THR A 81 -25.76 -26.72 -44.41
CA THR A 81 -24.81 -26.39 -43.35
C THR A 81 -25.52 -26.35 -41.99
N LYS A 82 -24.94 -27.01 -41.00
CA LYS A 82 -25.42 -26.85 -39.63
C LYS A 82 -25.01 -25.47 -39.13
N THR A 83 -25.98 -24.64 -38.76
CA THR A 83 -25.69 -23.41 -38.02
C THR A 83 -25.61 -23.78 -36.55
N GLU A 84 -24.47 -24.30 -36.13
CA GLU A 84 -24.26 -24.68 -34.74
C GLU A 84 -23.75 -23.46 -33.97
N GLN A 85 -24.39 -23.14 -32.85
CA GLN A 85 -23.91 -22.06 -31.98
C GLN A 85 -22.52 -22.40 -31.41
N PRO A 86 -21.68 -21.39 -31.09
CA PRO A 86 -20.36 -21.63 -30.53
C PRO A 86 -20.48 -22.33 -29.17
N VAL A 87 -19.63 -23.32 -28.95
CA VAL A 87 -19.54 -24.08 -27.69
C VAL A 87 -18.29 -23.61 -26.98
N TRP A 88 -18.44 -22.95 -25.83
CA TRP A 88 -17.33 -22.27 -25.16
C TRP A 88 -16.71 -23.13 -24.07
N GLU A 89 -15.40 -23.36 -24.18
CA GLU A 89 -14.60 -23.98 -23.14
C GLU A 89 -13.60 -22.96 -22.57
N THR A 90 -13.50 -22.90 -21.25
CA THR A 90 -12.51 -22.05 -20.58
C THR A 90 -11.13 -22.67 -20.72
N ILE A 91 -10.22 -21.97 -21.38
CA ILE A 91 -8.84 -22.41 -21.57
C ILE A 91 -7.91 -21.87 -20.49
N GLU A 92 -8.17 -20.66 -20.01
CA GLU A 92 -7.40 -20.06 -18.91
C GLU A 92 -8.21 -18.95 -18.23
N THR A 93 -7.70 -18.52 -17.08
CA THR A 93 -8.13 -17.32 -16.37
C THR A 93 -7.04 -16.27 -16.50
N VAL A 94 -7.38 -15.09 -17.03
CA VAL A 94 -6.44 -13.98 -17.23
C VAL A 94 -6.87 -12.74 -16.44
N CYS A 95 -5.93 -11.81 -16.27
CA CYS A 95 -6.22 -10.48 -15.76
C CYS A 95 -6.15 -9.47 -16.90
N LYS A 96 -7.27 -8.80 -17.17
CA LYS A 96 -7.36 -7.74 -18.17
C LYS A 96 -8.15 -6.59 -17.59
N ASP A 97 -7.62 -5.37 -17.73
CA ASP A 97 -8.21 -4.15 -17.17
C ASP A 97 -8.57 -4.28 -15.68
N CYS A 98 -7.68 -4.91 -14.90
CA CYS A 98 -7.85 -5.17 -13.47
C CYS A 98 -9.00 -6.13 -13.10
N ILE A 99 -9.62 -6.79 -14.08
CA ILE A 99 -10.75 -7.70 -13.90
C ILE A 99 -10.28 -9.12 -14.19
N SER A 100 -10.72 -10.07 -13.36
CA SER A 100 -10.51 -11.48 -13.65
C SER A 100 -11.49 -11.96 -14.71
N GLN A 101 -10.93 -12.37 -15.84
CA GLN A 101 -11.69 -12.81 -17.00
C GLN A 101 -11.39 -14.27 -17.31
N LEU A 102 -12.43 -15.00 -17.69
CA LEU A 102 -12.30 -16.33 -18.29
C LEU A 102 -12.00 -16.13 -19.77
N HIS A 103 -10.84 -16.60 -20.21
CA HIS A 103 -10.52 -16.71 -21.62
C HIS A 103 -11.12 -18.01 -22.12
N GLN A 104 -12.04 -17.92 -23.07
CA GLN A 104 -12.75 -19.07 -23.61
C GLN A 104 -12.48 -19.22 -25.09
N ARG A 105 -12.30 -20.46 -25.52
CA ARG A 105 -12.19 -20.84 -26.92
C ARG A 105 -13.42 -21.61 -27.35
N ASN A 106 -13.88 -21.34 -28.55
CA ASN A 106 -14.92 -22.11 -29.18
C ASN A 106 -14.38 -23.49 -29.59
N THR A 107 -15.03 -24.55 -29.13
CA THR A 107 -14.68 -25.95 -29.46
C THR A 107 -15.55 -26.52 -30.56
N ASN A 108 -16.55 -25.76 -31.03
CA ASN A 108 -17.40 -26.18 -32.12
C ASN A 108 -16.68 -26.07 -33.47
N THR A 109 -16.30 -27.21 -34.03
CA THR A 109 -15.64 -27.31 -35.35
C THR A 109 -16.54 -26.93 -36.53
N CYS A 110 -17.86 -26.87 -36.32
CA CYS A 110 -18.85 -26.48 -37.31
C CYS A 110 -19.15 -24.99 -37.32
N TYR A 111 -18.62 -24.23 -36.36
CA TYR A 111 -18.77 -22.79 -36.30
C TYR A 111 -17.71 -22.10 -37.18
N THR A 112 -18.16 -21.40 -38.21
CA THR A 112 -17.33 -20.94 -39.34
C THR A 112 -16.88 -19.49 -39.27
N ASP A 113 -17.36 -18.71 -38.30
CA ASP A 113 -16.96 -17.31 -38.14
C ASP A 113 -15.56 -17.25 -37.47
N PRO A 114 -14.53 -16.79 -38.21
CA PRO A 114 -13.15 -16.78 -37.73
C PRO A 114 -12.89 -15.70 -36.67
N ASP A 115 -13.70 -14.65 -36.62
CA ASP A 115 -13.51 -13.52 -35.70
C ASP A 115 -14.10 -13.79 -34.31
N ASN A 116 -14.92 -14.85 -34.18
CA ASN A 116 -15.60 -15.23 -32.94
C ASN A 116 -15.18 -16.63 -32.45
N GLN A 117 -13.88 -16.91 -32.51
CA GLN A 117 -13.30 -18.17 -32.02
C GLN A 117 -12.82 -18.09 -30.57
N GLU A 118 -12.57 -16.88 -30.06
CA GLU A 118 -12.14 -16.63 -28.69
C GLU A 118 -12.92 -15.48 -28.07
N ARG A 119 -13.17 -15.55 -26.77
CA ARG A 119 -13.83 -14.48 -26.02
C ARG A 119 -13.29 -14.35 -24.60
N TYR A 120 -13.48 -13.18 -24.02
CA TYR A 120 -13.20 -12.90 -22.62
C TYR A 120 -14.49 -12.52 -21.90
N ILE A 121 -14.83 -13.24 -20.84
CA ILE A 121 -16.00 -12.94 -20.01
C ILE A 121 -15.59 -12.70 -18.57
N ALA A 122 -16.27 -11.79 -17.87
CA ALA A 122 -16.04 -11.58 -16.45
C ALA A 122 -16.41 -12.85 -15.64
N GLY A 123 -15.69 -13.10 -14.55
CA GLY A 123 -15.97 -14.24 -13.66
C GLY A 123 -14.80 -15.21 -13.48
N GLY A 124 -13.57 -14.81 -13.81
CA GLY A 124 -12.40 -15.56 -13.39
C GLY A 124 -12.18 -15.50 -11.88
N ASN A 125 -11.32 -16.38 -11.37
CA ASN A 125 -10.97 -16.49 -9.95
C ASN A 125 -9.61 -15.87 -9.60
N ASN A 126 -8.99 -15.13 -10.51
CA ASN A 126 -7.71 -14.48 -10.27
C ASN A 126 -7.87 -13.17 -9.49
N THR A 127 -6.91 -12.88 -8.62
CA THR A 127 -6.74 -11.52 -8.09
C THR A 127 -6.03 -10.67 -9.15
N CYS A 128 -6.71 -9.64 -9.65
CA CYS A 128 -6.22 -8.83 -10.77
C CYS A 128 -5.92 -7.37 -10.41
N PHE A 129 -6.05 -7.02 -9.13
CA PHE A 129 -5.63 -5.74 -8.60
C PHE A 129 -5.13 -5.88 -7.18
N TRP A 130 -4.31 -4.91 -6.78
CA TRP A 130 -3.65 -4.86 -5.48
C TRP A 130 -3.73 -3.43 -4.93
N PHE A 131 -3.86 -3.31 -3.62
CA PHE A 131 -3.74 -2.03 -2.93
C PHE A 131 -2.38 -1.91 -2.26
N GLY A 132 -1.74 -0.77 -2.49
CA GLY A 132 -0.43 -0.47 -1.97
C GLY A 132 -0.46 -0.15 -0.49
N THR A 133 0.42 -0.81 0.26
CA THR A 133 0.71 -0.43 1.64
C THR A 133 2.15 0.00 1.76
N ALA A 134 2.37 1.08 2.51
CA ALA A 134 3.70 1.56 2.83
C ALA A 134 3.66 2.29 4.17
N SER A 135 4.81 2.28 4.85
CA SER A 135 5.06 3.10 6.03
C SER A 135 6.53 3.45 6.12
N LYS A 136 6.84 4.64 6.63
CA LYS A 136 8.21 5.06 6.91
C LYS A 136 8.22 6.04 8.07
N ALA A 137 9.25 5.97 8.91
CA ALA A 137 9.45 6.93 9.98
C ALA A 137 10.14 8.19 9.45
N PHE A 138 9.66 9.34 9.89
CA PHE A 138 10.23 10.65 9.60
C PHE A 138 10.41 11.39 10.92
N THR A 139 11.54 12.07 11.09
CA THR A 139 11.76 12.95 12.23
C THR A 139 11.19 14.31 11.92
N ARG A 140 10.39 14.88 12.83
CA ARG A 140 9.92 16.26 12.67
C ARG A 140 11.11 17.21 12.61
N GLN A 141 11.10 18.12 11.66
CA GLN A 141 12.08 19.19 11.58
C GLN A 141 11.67 20.32 12.52
N CYS A 142 12.59 20.74 13.39
CA CYS A 142 12.37 21.79 14.38
C CYS A 142 13.35 22.93 14.13
N ALA A 143 12.90 24.16 14.37
CA ALA A 143 13.77 25.33 14.37
C ALA A 143 14.65 25.37 15.63
N ASP A 144 15.65 26.24 15.64
CA ASP A 144 16.47 26.57 16.82
C ASP A 144 17.12 25.35 17.50
N GLY A 145 17.52 24.35 16.71
CA GLY A 145 18.19 23.14 17.22
C GLY A 145 17.30 22.23 18.06
N GLY A 146 15.97 22.38 17.98
CA GLY A 146 15.04 21.47 18.66
C GLY A 146 15.15 20.04 18.14
N VAL A 147 14.94 19.06 19.02
CA VAL A 147 14.89 17.65 18.67
C VAL A 147 13.44 17.27 18.36
N GLY A 148 13.18 16.86 17.12
CA GLY A 148 11.85 16.43 16.71
C GLY A 148 11.52 14.99 17.10
N SER A 149 10.25 14.72 17.35
CA SER A 149 9.75 13.37 17.52
C SER A 149 9.85 12.56 16.22
N SER A 150 10.07 11.25 16.33
CA SER A 150 9.86 10.32 15.23
C SER A 150 8.36 10.10 15.00
N VAL A 151 7.91 10.26 13.76
CA VAL A 151 6.52 10.05 13.33
C VAL A 151 6.50 8.96 12.27
N THR A 152 5.79 7.87 12.52
CA THR A 152 5.54 6.84 11.50
C THR A 152 4.42 7.32 10.58
N VAL A 153 4.77 7.61 9.34
CA VAL A 153 3.82 8.00 8.29
C VAL A 153 3.47 6.77 7.47
N THR A 154 2.18 6.52 7.31
CA THR A 154 1.62 5.40 6.54
C THR A 154 0.97 5.90 5.24
N HIS A 155 0.70 4.97 4.33
CA HIS A 155 -0.08 5.22 3.12
C HIS A 155 -1.44 5.90 3.40
N ASN A 156 -2.04 5.71 4.57
CA ASN A 156 -3.30 6.37 4.94
C ASN A 156 -3.14 7.87 5.22
N ASP A 157 -1.95 8.29 5.67
CA ASP A 157 -1.66 9.68 6.04
C ASP A 157 -1.32 10.56 4.83
N VAL A 158 -1.14 9.96 3.66
CA VAL A 158 -0.74 10.64 2.42
C VAL A 158 -1.84 10.60 1.38
N THR A 159 -1.75 11.52 0.42
CA THR A 159 -2.69 11.60 -0.70
C THR A 159 -2.18 10.76 -1.86
N ASP A 160 -3.07 9.98 -2.45
CA ASP A 160 -2.83 9.31 -3.72
C ASP A 160 -3.11 10.28 -4.86
N PRO A 161 -2.16 10.55 -5.78
CA PRO A 161 -2.40 11.44 -6.93
C PRO A 161 -3.38 10.86 -7.94
N SER A 162 -3.65 9.54 -7.93
CA SER A 162 -4.57 8.88 -8.85
C SER A 162 -5.47 7.88 -8.12
N PRO A 163 -6.30 8.35 -7.18
CA PRO A 163 -7.14 7.46 -6.38
C PRO A 163 -8.22 6.82 -7.25
N SER A 164 -8.50 5.55 -6.98
CA SER A 164 -9.63 4.84 -7.58
C SER A 164 -10.85 4.88 -6.63
N SER A 165 -12.05 4.63 -7.15
CA SER A 165 -13.27 4.46 -6.35
C SER A 165 -13.12 3.40 -5.26
N ASP A 166 -12.30 2.38 -5.53
CA ASP A 166 -12.16 1.19 -4.69
C ASP A 166 -11.09 1.37 -3.61
N GLY A 167 -10.24 2.41 -3.70
CA GLY A 167 -9.17 2.67 -2.75
C GLY A 167 -7.96 3.41 -3.34
N LYS A 168 -7.04 3.77 -2.44
CA LYS A 168 -5.76 4.43 -2.75
C LYS A 168 -4.69 3.43 -3.18
N PHE A 169 -3.77 3.87 -4.01
CA PHE A 169 -2.58 3.16 -4.49
C PHE A 169 -2.93 1.82 -5.14
N LYS A 170 -3.99 1.80 -5.95
CA LYS A 170 -4.41 0.63 -6.72
C LYS A 170 -3.40 0.34 -7.84
N SER A 171 -3.04 -0.92 -8.01
CA SER A 171 -2.29 -1.42 -9.16
C SER A 171 -2.99 -2.62 -9.76
N CYS A 172 -2.90 -2.75 -11.08
CA CYS A 172 -3.36 -3.93 -11.83
C CYS A 172 -2.19 -4.72 -12.42
N VAL A 173 -0.96 -4.35 -12.03
CA VAL A 173 0.27 -4.99 -12.45
C VAL A 173 0.73 -6.00 -11.41
N SER A 174 0.90 -5.55 -10.16
CA SER A 174 1.33 -6.42 -9.05
C SER A 174 1.19 -5.72 -7.69
N GLN A 175 1.28 -6.50 -6.61
CA GLN A 175 1.42 -5.98 -5.25
C GLN A 175 2.67 -5.09 -5.09
N ALA A 176 3.77 -5.43 -5.76
CA ALA A 176 5.02 -4.67 -5.68
C ALA A 176 4.86 -3.27 -6.30
N ASP A 177 4.18 -3.19 -7.46
CA ASP A 177 3.86 -1.90 -8.10
C ASP A 177 2.93 -1.06 -7.21
N ALA A 178 1.90 -1.68 -6.61
CA ALA A 178 1.01 -1.00 -5.67
C ALA A 178 1.78 -0.43 -4.47
N ASN A 179 2.62 -1.24 -3.84
CA ASN A 179 3.46 -0.81 -2.71
C ASN A 179 4.46 0.27 -3.11
N ALA A 180 5.02 0.21 -4.32
CA ALA A 180 5.92 1.24 -4.84
C ALA A 180 5.21 2.60 -4.99
N LYS A 181 3.98 2.61 -5.51
CA LYS A 181 3.15 3.82 -5.58
C LYS A 181 2.87 4.42 -4.20
N ALA A 182 2.46 3.59 -3.24
CA ALA A 182 2.24 4.01 -1.86
C ALA A 182 3.53 4.55 -1.20
N LEU A 183 4.65 3.86 -1.41
CA LEU A 183 5.94 4.25 -0.87
C LEU A 183 6.46 5.55 -1.49
N ALA A 184 6.24 5.78 -2.78
CA ALA A 184 6.58 7.03 -3.44
C ALA A 184 5.82 8.21 -2.82
N ALA A 185 4.52 8.06 -2.57
CA ALA A 185 3.72 9.08 -1.89
C ALA A 185 4.19 9.32 -0.44
N VAL A 186 4.44 8.25 0.32
CA VAL A 186 5.02 8.34 1.68
C VAL A 186 6.36 9.06 1.67
N ASN A 187 7.25 8.76 0.73
CA ASN A 187 8.56 9.43 0.64
C ASN A 187 8.44 10.92 0.29
N SER A 188 7.53 11.27 -0.62
CA SER A 188 7.34 12.65 -1.09
C SER A 188 6.64 13.53 -0.04
N GLN A 189 5.60 13.02 0.61
CA GLN A 189 4.72 13.80 1.49
C GLN A 189 5.05 13.58 2.99
N GLY A 190 5.78 12.53 3.34
CA GLY A 190 5.97 12.09 4.72
C GLY A 190 6.62 13.13 5.63
N GLN A 191 7.57 13.93 5.12
CA GLN A 191 8.17 14.99 5.93
C GLN A 191 7.16 16.09 6.30
N ALA A 192 6.26 16.46 5.39
CA ALA A 192 5.21 17.44 5.68
C ALA A 192 4.21 16.91 6.71
N VAL A 193 3.81 15.65 6.58
CA VAL A 193 2.96 14.96 7.57
C VAL A 193 3.65 14.92 8.95
N ALA A 194 4.93 14.54 9.00
CA ALA A 194 5.68 14.50 10.26
C ALA A 194 5.86 15.89 10.88
N ASN A 195 6.04 16.93 10.06
CA ASN A 195 6.08 18.31 10.52
C ASN A 195 4.73 18.79 11.06
N SER A 196 3.61 18.28 10.55
CA SER A 196 2.28 18.62 11.07
C SER A 196 1.89 17.85 12.33
N LYS A 197 2.27 16.57 12.45
CA LYS A 197 1.84 15.68 13.53
C LYS A 197 2.84 15.56 14.68
N GLY A 198 4.12 15.78 14.40
CA GLY A 198 5.19 15.60 15.38
C GLY A 198 5.29 16.75 16.38
N THR A 199 6.01 16.51 17.46
CA THR A 199 6.36 17.50 18.49
C THR A 199 7.84 17.84 18.42
N CYS A 200 8.20 19.02 18.90
CA CYS A 200 9.58 19.46 19.06
C CYS A 200 9.91 19.58 20.55
N THR A 201 11.12 19.20 20.93
CA THR A 201 11.65 19.38 22.28
C THR A 201 12.96 20.15 22.22
N TRP A 202 13.02 21.28 22.91
CA TRP A 202 14.23 22.09 23.06
C TRP A 202 14.84 21.90 24.44
N THR A 203 16.16 21.84 24.51
CA THR A 203 16.91 21.81 25.76
C THR A 203 17.56 23.16 25.99
N GLY A 204 17.19 23.80 27.08
CA GLY A 204 17.69 25.12 27.46
C GLY A 204 19.00 25.03 28.23
N SER A 205 19.82 26.07 28.08
CA SER A 205 21.06 26.23 28.83
C SER A 205 21.23 27.68 29.23
N TYR A 206 21.68 27.89 30.47
CA TYR A 206 21.99 29.23 30.96
C TYR A 206 23.15 29.16 31.94
N THR A 207 24.02 30.16 31.89
CA THR A 207 25.08 30.36 32.89
C THR A 207 25.05 31.82 33.32
N GLY A 208 25.06 32.05 34.63
CA GLY A 208 24.98 33.38 35.22
C GLY A 208 25.84 33.52 36.47
N GLN A 209 26.04 34.76 36.91
CA GLN A 209 26.75 35.05 38.16
C GLN A 209 25.72 35.22 39.29
N VAL A 210 25.88 34.45 40.36
CA VAL A 210 25.03 34.52 41.55
C VAL A 210 25.91 34.84 42.74
N ARG A 211 25.58 35.91 43.47
CA ARG A 211 26.35 36.32 44.64
C ARG A 211 25.99 35.45 45.83
N LYS A 212 27.00 34.88 46.50
CA LYS A 212 26.78 34.23 47.80
C LYS A 212 26.18 35.24 48.78
N ASN A 213 25.09 34.87 49.46
CA ASN A 213 24.32 35.79 50.31
C ASN A 213 24.21 35.36 51.77
N ASN A 214 24.78 34.21 52.15
CA ASN A 214 24.75 33.68 53.51
C ASN A 214 26.10 33.85 54.24
N CYS A 215 26.79 34.98 54.03
CA CYS A 215 27.98 35.34 54.80
C CYS A 215 27.58 35.89 56.19
N ALA A 216 28.33 35.54 57.23
CA ALA A 216 28.17 36.13 58.57
C ALA A 216 28.51 37.63 58.57
N ASP A 217 28.02 38.35 59.58
CA ASP A 217 27.97 39.82 59.65
C ASP A 217 29.21 40.54 59.12
N GLY A 218 28.96 41.48 58.20
CA GLY A 218 29.98 42.30 57.52
C GLY A 218 30.71 41.61 56.36
N GLY A 219 30.42 40.33 56.09
CA GLY A 219 31.04 39.56 55.01
C GLY A 219 30.44 39.87 53.64
N VAL A 220 31.30 40.10 52.65
CA VAL A 220 30.92 40.24 51.24
C VAL A 220 31.12 38.89 50.55
N GLY A 221 30.02 38.30 50.05
CA GLY A 221 30.07 37.06 49.28
C GLY A 221 30.60 37.24 47.86
N ASP A 222 31.34 36.24 47.39
CA ASP A 222 31.84 36.14 46.02
C ASP A 222 30.69 36.05 44.99
N MET A 223 30.94 36.54 43.77
CA MET A 223 30.13 36.21 42.60
C MET A 223 30.56 34.83 42.08
N VAL A 224 29.62 33.88 42.11
CA VAL A 224 29.86 32.50 41.67
C VAL A 224 29.26 32.30 40.28
N SER A 225 30.06 31.77 39.35
CA SER A 225 29.57 31.34 38.04
C SER A 225 28.76 30.04 38.20
N VAL A 226 27.46 30.12 37.97
CA VAL A 226 26.52 29.00 38.09
C VAL A 226 26.00 28.62 36.72
N SER A 227 26.28 27.39 36.30
CA SER A 227 25.72 26.80 35.08
C SER A 227 24.49 25.97 35.42
N SER A 228 23.42 26.11 34.64
CA SER A 228 22.18 25.33 34.78
C SER A 228 22.43 23.81 34.73
N SER A 229 23.51 23.37 34.07
CA SER A 229 23.94 21.95 34.04
C SER A 229 24.37 21.37 35.38
N LYS A 230 24.62 22.21 36.39
CA LYS A 230 25.02 21.80 37.75
C LYS A 230 23.87 21.85 38.75
N LEU A 231 22.69 22.25 38.31
CA LEU A 231 21.53 22.45 39.16
C LEU A 231 20.55 21.27 39.06
N PRO A 232 19.77 21.01 40.12
CA PRO A 232 18.69 20.03 40.07
C PRO A 232 17.63 20.44 39.04
N GLY A 233 17.10 19.45 38.31
CA GLY A 233 16.11 19.68 37.24
C GLY A 233 16.69 19.84 35.84
N HIS A 234 18.02 19.78 35.67
CA HIS A 234 18.64 19.64 34.36
C HIS A 234 18.37 18.22 33.77
N PRO A 235 18.08 18.08 32.47
CA PRO A 235 17.96 19.15 31.48
C PRO A 235 16.62 19.90 31.58
N TYR A 236 16.68 21.23 31.46
CA TYR A 236 15.48 22.05 31.38
C TYR A 236 14.96 22.03 29.95
N THR A 237 13.81 21.39 29.73
CA THR A 237 13.25 21.22 28.40
C THR A 237 11.95 22.00 28.19
N SER A 238 11.64 22.26 26.92
CA SER A 238 10.38 22.87 26.50
C SER A 238 9.89 22.25 25.21
N THR A 239 8.57 22.16 25.04
CA THR A 239 7.91 21.85 23.76
C THR A 239 7.37 23.09 23.06
N VAL A 240 7.67 24.29 23.59
CA VAL A 240 7.23 25.57 23.05
C VAL A 240 8.32 26.22 22.20
N SER A 241 9.51 26.43 22.77
CA SER A 241 10.65 27.01 22.06
C SER A 241 11.95 26.87 22.85
N LEU A 242 13.08 27.15 22.17
CA LEU A 242 14.38 27.28 22.82
C LEU A 242 14.40 28.43 23.85
N ALA A 243 13.72 29.54 23.57
CA ALA A 243 13.65 30.68 24.48
C ALA A 243 12.95 30.34 25.79
N ASP A 244 11.84 29.58 25.73
CA ASP A 244 11.16 29.09 26.94
C ASP A 244 12.05 28.12 27.73
N ALA A 245 12.73 27.19 27.05
CA ALA A 245 13.66 26.28 27.71
C ALA A 245 14.82 27.04 28.38
N ASN A 246 15.39 28.04 27.70
CA ASN A 246 16.43 28.91 28.26
C ASN A 246 15.91 29.73 29.44
N LYS A 247 14.66 30.19 29.40
CA LYS A 247 14.04 30.93 30.50
C LYS A 247 13.87 30.05 31.74
N LYS A 248 13.47 28.78 31.57
CA LYS A 248 13.43 27.80 32.66
C LYS A 248 14.82 27.59 33.27
N ALA A 249 15.86 27.43 32.45
CA ALA A 249 17.24 27.31 32.92
C ALA A 249 17.72 28.59 33.64
N GLU A 250 17.39 29.77 33.12
CA GLU A 250 17.70 31.05 33.76
C GLU A 250 17.01 31.17 35.13
N ASN A 251 15.73 30.83 35.21
CA ASN A 251 14.96 30.89 36.46
C ASN A 251 15.56 29.97 37.54
N ALA A 252 16.05 28.78 37.16
CA ALA A 252 16.73 27.89 38.10
C ALA A 252 18.06 28.48 38.59
N VAL A 253 18.87 29.07 37.69
CA VAL A 253 20.14 29.72 38.04
C VAL A 253 19.94 30.96 38.90
N ARG A 254 18.90 31.75 38.65
CA ARG A 254 18.60 32.96 39.44
C ARG A 254 17.75 32.69 40.68
N GLY A 255 17.21 31.48 40.81
CA GLY A 255 16.32 31.07 41.88
C GLY A 255 17.04 30.47 43.09
N SER A 256 16.28 29.73 43.90
CA SER A 256 16.79 29.10 45.12
C SER A 256 17.91 28.10 44.86
N ASP A 257 17.83 27.34 43.77
CA ASP A 257 18.83 26.31 43.45
C ASP A 257 20.18 26.92 43.09
N GLY A 258 20.18 27.95 42.26
CA GLY A 258 21.39 28.71 41.95
C GLY A 258 21.95 29.45 43.16
N GLN A 259 21.08 30.01 44.01
CA GLN A 259 21.51 30.61 45.27
C GLN A 259 22.12 29.58 46.23
N ALA A 260 21.53 28.39 46.36
CA ALA A 260 22.07 27.30 47.18
C ALA A 260 23.43 26.83 46.64
N TYR A 261 23.58 26.73 45.31
CA TYR A 261 24.85 26.41 44.68
C TYR A 261 25.91 27.49 44.96
N ALA A 262 25.59 28.77 44.79
CA ALA A 262 26.51 29.87 45.09
C ALA A 262 26.89 29.92 46.57
N ASN A 263 25.93 29.67 47.45
CA ASN A 263 26.16 29.59 48.89
C ASN A 263 27.06 28.41 49.27
N LYS A 264 26.99 27.28 48.56
CA LYS A 264 27.86 26.13 48.78
C LYS A 264 29.27 26.31 48.22
N ASN A 265 29.41 26.98 47.08
CA ASN A 265 30.68 27.01 46.33
C ASN A 265 31.42 28.37 46.38
N GLY A 266 30.80 29.42 46.93
CA GLY A 266 31.39 30.76 47.03
C GLY A 266 32.10 31.02 48.36
N GLY A 267 33.09 31.91 48.34
CA GLY A 267 33.75 32.42 49.54
C GLY A 267 33.09 33.69 50.09
N CYS A 268 33.48 34.06 51.30
CA CYS A 268 33.16 35.33 51.93
C CYS A 268 34.45 36.11 52.21
N THR A 269 34.43 37.40 51.97
CA THR A 269 35.54 38.32 52.25
C THR A 269 35.10 39.35 53.28
N TRP A 270 35.90 39.51 54.34
CA TRP A 270 35.70 40.55 55.36
C TRP A 270 36.81 41.57 55.28
N THR A 271 36.45 42.85 55.37
CA THR A 271 37.39 43.96 55.45
C THR A 271 37.31 44.55 56.85
N TYR A 272 38.41 44.54 57.59
CA TYR A 272 38.46 45.05 58.96
C TYR A 272 39.36 46.27 59.06
N VAL A 273 38.87 47.30 59.73
CA VAL A 273 39.67 48.46 60.14
C VAL A 273 39.76 48.42 61.66
N ALA A 274 40.87 47.93 62.19
CA ALA A 274 41.13 47.98 63.62
C ALA A 274 41.63 49.37 63.98
N SER A 275 41.27 49.90 65.15
CA SER A 275 41.81 51.15 65.66
C SER A 275 42.28 51.00 67.10
N ARG A 276 43.38 51.67 67.45
CA ARG A 276 43.85 51.79 68.84
C ARG A 276 44.19 53.22 69.18
N ASP A 277 43.89 53.59 70.41
CA ASP A 277 44.28 54.87 70.97
C ASP A 277 45.68 54.77 71.56
N PHE A 278 46.50 55.75 71.22
CA PHE A 278 47.84 55.95 71.75
C PHE A 278 47.89 57.30 72.47
N TYR A 279 48.70 57.37 73.53
CA TYR A 279 48.95 58.60 74.27
C TYR A 279 50.42 58.99 74.10
N ARG A 280 50.69 60.26 73.79
CA ARG A 280 52.06 60.76 73.71
C ARG A 280 52.73 60.69 75.08
N ASN A 281 53.80 59.91 75.21
CA ASN A 281 54.46 59.63 76.50
C ASN A 281 55.78 60.41 76.72
N ASN A 282 56.18 61.26 75.79
CA ASN A 282 57.45 62.01 75.83
C ASN A 282 57.24 63.54 75.94
N CYS A 283 56.22 63.96 76.69
CA CYS A 283 56.00 65.39 76.94
C CYS A 283 57.06 65.92 77.94
N ALA A 284 57.63 67.10 77.69
CA ALA A 284 58.55 67.74 78.63
C ALA A 284 57.78 68.33 79.85
N GLY A 285 58.35 68.21 81.05
CA GLY A 285 57.73 68.70 82.29
C GLY A 285 56.53 67.85 82.75
N SER A 286 55.54 68.47 83.40
CA SER A 286 54.32 67.82 83.92
C SER A 286 53.16 67.70 82.91
N GLY A 287 53.45 67.74 81.60
CA GLY A 287 52.43 67.73 80.56
C GLY A 287 51.71 66.39 80.40
N VAL A 288 50.39 66.43 80.15
CA VAL A 288 49.59 65.23 79.81
C VAL A 288 49.54 65.05 78.29
N GLY A 289 49.85 63.84 77.82
CA GLY A 289 49.88 63.51 76.40
C GLY A 289 48.50 63.49 75.74
N GLN A 290 48.39 64.07 74.54
CA GLN A 290 47.19 64.00 73.71
C GLN A 290 46.88 62.56 73.30
N ARG A 291 45.59 62.19 73.29
CA ARG A 291 45.09 60.92 72.71
C ARG A 291 45.06 61.03 71.18
N ILE A 292 45.69 60.07 70.51
CA ILE A 292 45.64 59.91 69.05
C ILE A 292 45.07 58.52 68.75
N THR A 293 43.98 58.46 67.98
CA THR A 293 43.44 57.20 67.45
C THR A 293 44.16 56.86 66.15
N VAL A 294 44.84 55.72 66.11
CA VAL A 294 45.52 55.21 64.92
C VAL A 294 44.75 54.00 64.39
N THR A 295 44.44 53.99 63.10
CA THR A 295 43.76 52.88 62.41
C THR A 295 44.75 51.93 61.74
N SER A 296 44.34 50.68 61.51
CA SER A 296 45.11 49.67 60.78
C SER A 296 45.42 50.12 59.35
N THR A 297 44.54 50.90 58.74
CA THR A 297 44.75 51.50 57.42
C THR A 297 45.87 52.56 57.45
N GLN A 298 45.94 53.40 58.50
CA GLN A 298 46.99 54.42 58.63
C GLN A 298 48.38 53.81 58.79
N VAL A 299 48.51 52.66 59.49
CA VAL A 299 49.79 51.95 59.62
C VAL A 299 50.14 51.10 58.40
N ASN A 300 49.14 50.71 57.59
CA ASN A 300 49.32 49.87 56.41
C ASN A 300 49.24 50.68 55.10
N GLY A 301 49.78 51.90 55.08
CA GLY A 301 49.88 52.72 53.86
C GLY A 301 48.54 53.06 53.19
N GLY A 302 47.45 53.16 53.97
CA GLY A 302 46.09 53.41 53.49
C GLY A 302 45.29 52.16 53.12
N THR A 303 45.89 50.96 53.14
CA THR A 303 45.24 49.72 52.69
C THR A 303 44.55 48.97 53.85
N PRO A 304 43.24 48.68 53.78
CA PRO A 304 42.55 47.88 54.79
C PRO A 304 43.06 46.43 54.86
N ILE A 305 42.92 45.79 56.02
CA ILE A 305 43.23 44.36 56.18
C ILE A 305 42.03 43.55 55.69
N THR A 306 42.27 42.62 54.76
CA THR A 306 41.24 41.73 54.21
C THR A 306 41.49 40.28 54.61
N SER A 307 40.44 39.58 55.03
CA SER A 307 40.45 38.14 55.25
C SER A 307 39.43 37.47 54.32
N LYS A 308 39.83 36.38 53.66
CA LYS A 308 38.96 35.57 52.82
C LYS A 308 38.83 34.17 53.41
N VAL A 309 37.60 33.72 53.63
CA VAL A 309 37.31 32.36 54.08
C VAL A 309 36.33 31.73 53.08
N SER A 310 36.74 30.60 52.52
CA SER A 310 35.85 29.72 51.77
C SER A 310 35.37 28.65 52.73
N LEU A 311 34.10 28.72 53.15
CA LEU A 311 33.48 27.60 53.86
C LEU A 311 33.14 26.54 52.81
N ALA A 312 33.79 25.38 52.90
CA ALA A 312 33.46 24.19 52.12
C ALA A 312 32.14 23.56 52.56
#